data_AF-A0A2U1PGS5-F1
#
_entry.id   AF-A0A2U1PGS5-F1
#
_cell.length_a   1.000
_cell.length_b   1.000
_cell.length_c   1.000
_cell.angle_alpha   90.00
_cell.angle_beta   90.00
_cell.angle_gamma   90.00
#
_symmetry.space_group_name_H-M   'P 1'
#
loop_
_entity.id
_entity.type
_entity.pdbx_description
1 polymer ?
#
loop_
_entity_poly.entity_id
_entity_poly.type
_entity_poly.pdbx_seq_one_letter_code
_entity_poly.pdbx_strand_id
1 'polypeptide(L)'
;MGVTGYTLDNTTGKFEAYFTNDCSFNLEGSYDLKYKKTISGTISKNRLKDLSGVSVKVWLFWLNIVEVYVDNGELGFSVGIASASFPLGNFDECPQCGCGMDCGERDGIVASS
;
A
#
# COMPACT_ATOMS: atom_id res chain seq x y z
N MET A 1 -10.46 4.04 -4.53
CA MET A 1 -9.87 3.62 -5.83
C MET A 1 -9.18 2.28 -5.62
N GLY A 2 -9.28 1.35 -6.56
CA GLY A 2 -8.69 0.01 -6.45
C GLY A 2 -7.80 -0.35 -7.64
N VAL A 3 -7.22 -1.55 -7.60
CA VAL A 3 -6.46 -2.12 -8.71
C VAL A 3 -7.39 -2.34 -9.91
N THR A 4 -7.01 -1.82 -11.08
CA THR A 4 -7.78 -1.95 -12.33
C THR A 4 -7.31 -3.13 -13.19
N GLY A 5 -6.12 -3.65 -12.93
CA GLY A 5 -5.56 -4.82 -13.60
C GLY A 5 -4.21 -5.21 -13.01
N TYR A 6 -3.70 -6.37 -13.40
CA TYR A 6 -2.40 -6.85 -12.95
C TYR A 6 -1.76 -7.79 -13.98
N THR A 7 -0.45 -7.95 -13.89
CA THR A 7 0.30 -9.05 -14.52
C THR A 7 1.00 -9.87 -13.45
N LEU A 8 1.14 -11.17 -13.69
CA LEU A 8 1.88 -12.07 -12.82
C LEU A 8 2.54 -13.15 -13.67
N ASP A 9 3.86 -13.23 -13.59
CA ASP A 9 4.62 -14.38 -14.06
C ASP A 9 4.64 -15.44 -12.95
N ASN A 10 3.88 -16.52 -13.14
CA ASN A 10 3.78 -17.60 -12.16
C ASN A 10 5.09 -18.40 -11.98
N THR A 11 6.05 -18.28 -12.91
CA THR A 11 7.34 -18.97 -12.82
C THR A 11 8.32 -18.18 -11.97
N THR A 12 8.37 -16.86 -12.17
CA THR A 12 9.36 -15.99 -11.50
C THR A 12 8.79 -15.24 -10.30
N GLY A 13 7.46 -15.14 -10.18
CA GLY A 13 6.78 -14.32 -9.19
C GLY A 13 6.81 -12.83 -9.50
N LYS A 14 7.34 -12.40 -10.65
CA LYS A 14 7.32 -10.99 -11.04
C LYS A 14 5.89 -10.53 -11.30
N PHE A 15 5.51 -9.40 -10.71
CA PHE A 15 4.18 -8.85 -10.85
C PHE A 15 4.20 -7.35 -11.12
N GLU A 16 3.13 -6.88 -11.75
CA GLU A 16 2.73 -5.48 -11.75
C GLU A 16 1.25 -5.38 -11.40
N ALA A 17 0.88 -4.41 -10.58
CA ALA A 17 -0.50 -4.03 -10.28
C ALA A 17 -0.74 -2.60 -10.76
N TYR A 18 -1.84 -2.40 -11.47
CA TYR A 18 -2.19 -1.14 -12.12
C TYR A 18 -3.34 -0.46 -11.39
N PHE A 19 -3.21 0.85 -11.20
CA PHE A 19 -4.23 1.75 -10.68
C PHE A 19 -4.51 2.82 -11.72
N THR A 20 -5.69 3.46 -11.64
CA THR A 20 -6.05 4.53 -12.59
C THR A 20 -5.08 5.71 -12.51
N ASN A 21 -4.67 6.09 -11.29
CA ASN A 21 -3.84 7.26 -11.03
C ASN A 21 -2.84 6.97 -9.91
N ASP A 22 -1.84 7.84 -9.79
CA ASP A 22 -1.04 7.95 -8.57
C ASP A 22 -1.95 8.33 -7.39
N CYS A 23 -1.55 7.90 -6.19
CA CYS A 23 -2.31 8.08 -4.97
C CYS A 23 -1.41 8.61 -3.84
N SER A 24 -1.93 9.51 -3.01
CA SER A 24 -1.30 9.92 -1.78
C SER A 24 -2.36 10.06 -0.69
N PHE A 25 -2.02 9.65 0.53
CA PHE A 25 -2.89 9.80 1.69
C PHE A 25 -2.07 9.76 2.97
N ASN A 26 -2.66 10.27 4.04
CA ASN A 26 -2.11 10.21 5.38
C ASN A 26 -2.90 9.18 6.19
N LEU A 27 -2.20 8.34 6.96
CA LEU A 27 -2.82 7.39 7.89
C LEU A 27 -3.00 8.05 9.26
N GLU A 28 -4.10 8.80 9.45
CA GLU A 28 -4.51 9.37 10.75
C GLU A 28 -3.36 9.99 11.58
N GLY A 29 -2.50 10.77 10.92
CA GLY A 29 -1.36 11.46 11.53
C GLY A 29 -0.08 10.63 11.72
N SER A 30 -0.08 9.34 11.36
CA SER A 30 1.07 8.46 11.52
C SER A 30 2.06 8.53 10.34
N TYR A 31 1.61 8.16 9.15
CA TYR A 31 2.46 8.06 7.96
C TYR A 31 1.82 8.72 6.74
N ASP A 32 2.60 9.53 6.02
CA ASP A 32 2.26 9.93 4.66
C ASP A 32 2.70 8.82 3.69
N LEU A 33 1.76 8.29 2.93
CA LEU A 33 1.99 7.23 1.94
C LEU A 33 1.76 7.75 0.52
N LYS A 34 2.55 7.22 -0.42
CA LYS A 34 2.47 7.49 -1.86
C LYS A 34 2.50 6.20 -2.64
N TYR A 35 1.48 5.96 -3.44
CA TYR A 35 1.43 4.87 -4.41
C TYR A 35 1.49 5.45 -5.82
N LYS A 36 2.31 4.87 -6.69
CA LYS A 36 2.27 5.15 -8.12
C LYS A 36 1.15 4.36 -8.77
N LYS A 37 0.71 4.81 -9.95
CA LYS A 37 -0.27 4.10 -10.79
C LYS A 37 0.16 2.68 -11.16
N THR A 38 1.44 2.37 -11.06
CA THR A 38 1.97 1.02 -11.24
C THR A 38 2.82 0.68 -10.01
N ILE A 39 2.42 -0.39 -9.32
CA ILE A 39 3.23 -1.04 -8.29
C ILE A 39 3.78 -2.32 -8.88
N SER A 40 5.07 -2.60 -8.68
CA SER A 40 5.70 -3.81 -9.19
C SER A 40 6.65 -4.41 -8.18
N GLY A 41 7.00 -5.68 -8.38
CA GLY A 41 7.96 -6.39 -7.55
C GLY A 41 7.97 -7.88 -7.84
N THR A 42 8.51 -8.65 -6.91
CA THR A 42 8.52 -10.11 -6.94
C THR A 42 7.72 -10.63 -5.74
N ILE A 43 6.63 -11.34 -6.00
CA ILE A 43 5.82 -11.99 -4.98
C ILE A 43 6.30 -13.42 -4.72
N SER A 44 6.35 -13.78 -3.45
CA SER A 44 6.64 -15.12 -2.96
C SER A 44 5.84 -15.38 -1.69
N LYS A 45 5.86 -16.61 -1.18
CA LYS A 45 5.13 -16.95 0.04
C LYS A 45 5.53 -15.99 1.17
N ASN A 46 4.54 -15.30 1.73
CA ASN A 46 4.66 -14.36 2.84
C ASN A 46 5.57 -13.15 2.56
N ARG A 47 5.88 -12.81 1.30
CA ARG A 47 6.85 -11.76 1.03
C ARG A 47 6.73 -11.14 -0.37
N LEU A 48 6.82 -9.82 -0.42
CA LEU A 48 7.04 -9.01 -1.61
C LEU A 48 8.45 -8.43 -1.54
N LYS A 49 9.26 -8.63 -2.59
CA LYS A 49 10.62 -8.12 -2.72
C LYS A 49 10.76 -7.26 -3.97
N ASP A 50 11.85 -6.49 -4.03
CA ASP A 50 12.16 -5.58 -5.14
C ASP A 50 10.98 -4.66 -5.48
N LEU A 51 10.25 -4.26 -4.43
CA LEU A 51 9.01 -3.52 -4.55
C LEU A 51 9.29 -2.10 -5.05
N SER A 52 8.48 -1.65 -6.00
CA SER A 52 8.54 -0.32 -6.59
C SER A 52 7.14 0.27 -6.67
N GLY A 53 7.08 1.60 -6.61
CA GLY A 53 5.82 2.34 -6.69
C GLY A 53 5.14 2.56 -5.35
N VAL A 54 5.76 2.19 -4.23
CA VAL A 54 5.28 2.48 -2.88
C VAL A 54 6.34 3.29 -2.12
N SER A 55 5.94 4.43 -1.57
CA SER A 55 6.83 5.29 -0.78
C SER A 55 6.15 5.76 0.50
N VAL A 56 6.95 5.90 1.55
CA VAL A 56 6.56 6.48 2.84
C VAL A 56 7.40 7.72 3.11
N LYS A 57 6.82 8.71 3.77
CA LYS A 57 7.57 9.89 4.20
C LYS A 57 8.17 9.68 5.59
N VAL A 58 9.46 9.96 5.70
CA VAL A 58 10.21 9.90 6.96
C VAL A 58 10.92 11.23 7.12
N TRP A 59 10.57 11.96 8.19
CA TRP A 59 11.00 13.34 8.44
C TRP A 59 10.66 14.25 7.24
N LEU A 60 11.62 14.53 6.36
CA LEU A 60 11.47 15.38 5.18
C LEU A 60 11.67 14.63 3.86
N PHE A 61 11.99 13.34 3.91
CA PHE A 61 12.34 12.54 2.72
C PHE A 61 11.29 11.48 2.43
N TRP A 62 11.05 11.25 1.14
CA TRP A 62 10.27 10.12 0.66
C TRP A 62 11.21 8.94 0.43
N LEU A 63 10.96 7.84 1.13
CA LEU A 63 11.72 6.60 1.01
C LEU A 63 10.85 5.54 0.34
N ASN A 64 11.46 4.72 -0.52
CA ASN A 64 10.77 3.61 -1.16
C ASN A 64 10.65 2.44 -0.20
N ILE A 65 9.46 1.85 -0.13
CA ILE A 65 9.29 0.54 0.48
C ILE A 65 9.71 -0.48 -0.56
N VAL A 66 10.77 -1.21 -0.28
CA VAL A 66 11.40 -2.16 -1.22
C VAL A 66 11.06 -3.62 -0.87
N GLU A 67 10.58 -3.86 0.34
CA GLU A 67 10.19 -5.20 0.78
C GLU A 67 9.03 -5.12 1.79
N VAL A 68 8.09 -6.04 1.65
CA VAL A 68 7.00 -6.28 2.60
C VAL A 68 7.01 -7.77 2.94
N TYR A 69 6.91 -8.14 4.21
CA TYR A 69 6.95 -9.54 4.61
C TYR A 69 6.03 -9.81 5.79
N VAL A 70 5.53 -11.04 5.88
CA VAL A 70 4.79 -11.52 7.04
C VAL A 70 5.70 -12.41 7.87
N ASP A 71 5.84 -12.08 9.16
CA ASP A 71 6.59 -12.86 10.13
C ASP A 71 5.90 -12.84 11.49
N ASN A 72 5.71 -14.00 12.12
CA ASN A 72 5.16 -14.13 13.47
C ASN A 72 3.87 -13.34 13.78
N GLY A 73 2.95 -13.24 12.80
CA GLY A 73 1.68 -12.51 12.98
C GLY A 73 1.78 -11.00 12.80
N GLU A 74 2.95 -10.52 12.34
CA GLU A 74 3.20 -9.13 11.99
C GLU A 74 3.43 -8.97 10.48
N LEU A 75 3.08 -7.79 9.96
CA LEU A 75 3.42 -7.33 8.64
C LEU A 75 4.57 -6.32 8.75
N GLY A 76 5.73 -6.70 8.23
CA GLY A 76 6.94 -5.90 8.18
C GLY A 76 7.08 -5.13 6.87
N PHE A 77 7.55 -3.89 6.97
CA PHE A 77 7.82 -2.98 5.85
C PHE A 77 9.26 -2.53 5.92
N SER A 78 10.01 -2.66 4.83
CA SER A 78 11.43 -2.31 4.76
C SER A 78 11.70 -1.28 3.67
N VAL A 79 12.54 -0.30 4.02
CA VAL A 79 13.13 0.67 3.07
C VAL A 79 14.57 0.29 2.70
N GLY A 80 14.97 -0.95 2.97
CA GLY A 80 16.30 -1.50 2.69
C GLY A 80 17.26 -1.38 3.87
N ILE A 81 17.46 -0.18 4.40
CA ILE A 81 18.37 0.07 5.54
C ILE A 81 17.69 -0.05 6.92
N ALA A 82 16.36 0.01 6.94
CA ALA A 82 15.55 -0.01 8.14
C ALA A 82 14.20 -0.67 7.84
N SER A 83 13.54 -1.16 8.89
CA SER A 83 12.23 -1.76 8.81
C SER A 83 11.35 -1.38 10.00
N ALA A 84 10.05 -1.51 9.83
CA ALA A 84 9.05 -1.41 10.88
C ALA A 84 8.03 -2.53 10.71
N SER A 85 7.57 -3.12 11.81
CA SER A 85 6.58 -4.20 11.83
C SER A 85 5.35 -3.77 12.61
N PHE A 86 4.19 -4.22 12.15
CA PHE A 86 2.90 -3.94 12.77
C PHE A 86 2.06 -5.23 12.82
N PRO A 87 1.21 -5.43 13.84
CA PRO A 87 0.31 -6.57 13.90
C PRO A 87 -0.56 -6.69 12.65
N LEU A 88 -0.81 -7.92 12.17
CA LEU A 88 -1.64 -8.15 10.97
C LEU A 88 -3.05 -7.55 11.08
N GLY A 89 -3.64 -7.56 12.28
CA GLY A 89 -4.98 -7.00 12.52
C GLY A 89 -5.09 -5.50 12.26
N ASN A 90 -3.98 -4.76 12.17
CA ASN A 90 -4.00 -3.35 11.79
C ASN A 90 -4.35 -3.14 10.30
N PHE A 91 -4.39 -4.21 9.50
CA PHE A 91 -4.61 -4.17 8.06
C PHE A 91 -5.95 -4.81 7.64
N ASP A 92 -6.85 -5.03 8.60
CA ASP A 92 -8.20 -5.55 8.33
C ASP A 92 -9.05 -4.54 7.53
N GLU A 93 -8.78 -3.25 7.70
CA GLU A 93 -9.41 -2.18 6.96
C GLU A 93 -8.44 -1.55 5.94
N CYS A 94 -8.95 -1.30 4.74
CA CYS A 94 -8.15 -0.74 3.65
C CYS A 94 -8.33 0.79 3.56
N PRO A 95 -7.26 1.59 3.71
CA PRO A 95 -7.34 3.03 3.54
C PRO A 95 -7.77 3.36 2.10
N GLN A 96 -8.55 4.41 1.95
CA GLN A 96 -8.93 4.91 0.65
C GLN A 96 -7.94 5.98 0.17
N CYS A 97 -7.75 6.01 -1.15
CA CYS A 97 -6.92 7.02 -1.75
C CYS A 97 -7.42 8.45 -1.45
N GLY A 98 -6.51 9.35 -1.08
CA GLY A 98 -6.81 10.73 -0.73
C GLY A 98 -7.07 10.93 0.75
N CYS A 99 -8.22 10.46 1.25
CA CYS A 99 -8.67 10.69 2.63
C CYS A 99 -8.23 9.64 3.67
N GLY A 100 -7.54 8.57 3.26
CA GLY A 100 -7.02 7.57 4.20
C GLY A 100 -8.15 6.77 4.86
N MET A 101 -8.16 6.73 6.19
CA MET A 101 -9.22 6.07 6.98
C MET A 101 -10.43 7.00 7.20
N ASP A 102 -10.22 8.31 7.13
CA ASP A 102 -11.23 9.35 7.41
C ASP A 102 -11.99 9.80 6.15
N CYS A 103 -12.30 8.87 5.28
CA CYS A 103 -13.21 9.15 4.18
C CYS A 103 -14.62 9.16 4.74
N GLY A 104 -15.02 10.32 5.28
CA GLY A 104 -16.28 10.54 5.97
C GLY A 104 -17.39 9.68 5.38
N GLU A 105 -18.10 8.98 6.27
CA GLU A 105 -19.27 8.18 5.92
C GLU A 105 -20.09 8.96 4.90
N ARG A 106 -20.38 8.32 3.76
CA ARG A 106 -21.12 8.95 2.65
C ARG A 106 -22.33 9.68 3.24
N ASP A 107 -22.22 10.99 3.34
CA ASP A 107 -23.38 11.84 3.56
C ASP A 107 -24.36 11.49 2.45
N GLY A 108 -25.58 11.15 2.85
CA GLY A 108 -26.39 10.12 2.19
C GLY A 108 -26.59 10.27 0.69
N ILE A 109 -26.66 9.11 0.02
CA ILE A 109 -27.55 8.97 -1.13
C ILE A 109 -28.99 9.08 -0.57
N VAL A 110 -29.49 10.31 -0.44
CA VAL A 110 -30.91 10.57 -0.65
C VAL A 110 -31.07 10.95 -2.12
N ALA A 111 -31.40 9.95 -2.93
CA ALA A 111 -32.12 10.22 -4.16
C ALA A 111 -33.51 10.72 -3.74
N SER A 112 -33.69 12.04 -3.65
CA SER A 112 -35.04 12.61 -3.66
C SER A 112 -35.61 12.42 -5.06
N SER A 113 -36.65 11.59 -5.14
CA SER A 113 -37.66 11.63 -6.22
C SER A 113 -38.59 12.82 -6.01
#